data_AF-R5YG41-F1
#
_entry.id   AF-R5YG41-F1
#
_cell.length_a   1.000
_cell.length_b   1.000
_cell.length_c   1.000
_cell.angle_alpha   90.00
_cell.angle_beta   90.00
_cell.angle_gamma   90.00
#
_symmetry.space_group_name_H-M   'P 1'
#
loop_
_entity.id
_entity.type
_entity.pdbx_description
1 polymer ?
#
loop_
_entity_poly.entity_id
_entity_poly.type
_entity_poly.pdbx_seq_one_letter_code
_entity_poly.pdbx_strand_id
1 'polypeptide(L)'
;MISNAKYYLGGFNGGTSTTTPVAMYSYERKIKNTKSNEFYYGTNPNSWIGKIGLMYVSDYGYASSNCEGKNLYIYGNNTDDIRQCNSTNWLYNIKINEWLLNQDPDYAYGVFYLHNVGYITDGGIAYNYQYATRPVVYLKSNIKITGGDGTSTNPYTFGL
;
A
#
# COMPACT_ATOMS: atom_id res chain seq x y z
N MET A 1 -1.10 1.25 23.64
CA MET A 1 -0.59 0.27 22.67
C MET A 1 -0.52 0.89 21.28
N ILE A 2 -1.65 1.23 20.66
CA ILE A 2 -1.68 1.98 19.38
C ILE A 2 -1.41 3.48 19.63
N SER A 3 -0.62 4.09 18.77
CA SER A 3 -0.29 5.52 18.76
C SER A 3 -1.05 6.25 17.64
N ASN A 4 -1.21 7.55 17.80
CA ASN A 4 -1.47 8.40 16.64
C ASN A 4 -0.23 8.39 15.75
N ALA A 5 -0.44 8.29 14.44
CA ALA A 5 0.58 8.39 13.42
C ALA A 5 0.11 9.30 12.29
N LYS A 6 1.09 9.92 11.63
CA LYS A 6 0.87 10.67 10.41
C LYS A 6 0.85 9.69 9.25
N TYR A 7 -0.30 9.54 8.62
CA TYR A 7 -0.46 8.82 7.36
C TYR A 7 -0.35 9.82 6.23
N TYR A 8 0.54 9.56 5.29
CA TYR A 8 0.72 10.39 4.11
C TYR A 8 -0.28 9.94 3.04
N LEU A 9 -0.96 10.89 2.39
CA LEU A 9 -1.97 10.58 1.39
C LEU A 9 -1.42 10.78 -0.03
N GLY A 10 -0.12 10.52 -0.21
CA GLY A 10 0.55 10.68 -1.50
C GLY A 10 0.06 9.65 -2.52
N GLY A 11 -0.07 10.09 -3.76
CA GLY A 11 -0.37 9.30 -4.95
C GLY A 11 0.77 9.36 -5.97
N PHE A 12 0.56 8.71 -7.11
CA PHE A 12 1.50 8.70 -8.22
C PHE A 12 0.74 8.95 -9.52
N ASN A 13 1.11 10.02 -10.22
CA ASN A 13 0.62 10.34 -11.55
C ASN A 13 1.52 9.66 -12.59
N GLY A 14 1.12 8.47 -13.05
CA GLY A 14 1.84 7.72 -14.06
C GLY A 14 1.40 6.26 -14.14
N GLY A 15 1.76 5.59 -15.23
CA GLY A 15 1.36 4.20 -15.47
C GLY A 15 1.93 3.22 -14.44
N THR A 16 1.12 2.25 -14.02
CA THR A 16 1.52 1.14 -13.13
C THR A 16 2.63 0.24 -13.71
N SER A 17 2.85 0.31 -15.02
CA SER A 17 3.94 -0.34 -15.76
C SER A 17 5.27 0.42 -15.76
N THR A 18 5.32 1.63 -15.19
CA THR A 18 6.52 2.48 -15.13
C THR A 18 6.91 2.86 -13.70
N THR A 19 6.26 2.24 -12.72
CA THR A 19 6.51 2.51 -11.30
C THR A 19 6.65 1.22 -10.51
N THR A 20 7.34 1.33 -9.39
CA THR A 20 7.77 0.21 -8.55
C THR A 20 7.43 0.50 -7.09
N PRO A 21 7.37 -0.51 -6.21
CA PRO A 21 7.14 -0.26 -4.79
C PRO A 21 8.13 0.72 -4.14
N VAL A 22 9.42 0.68 -4.51
CA VAL A 22 10.43 1.63 -4.00
C VAL A 22 10.19 3.06 -4.50
N ALA A 23 9.73 3.22 -5.76
CA ALA A 23 9.35 4.52 -6.28
C ALA A 23 8.11 5.04 -5.53
N MET A 24 7.10 4.18 -5.34
CA MET A 24 5.88 4.49 -4.59
C MET A 24 6.16 4.92 -3.16
N TYR A 25 7.10 4.29 -2.47
CA TYR A 25 7.53 4.75 -1.14
C TYR A 25 8.00 6.21 -1.16
N SER A 26 8.77 6.61 -2.18
CA SER A 26 9.23 7.99 -2.31
C SER A 26 8.08 8.98 -2.58
N TYR A 27 7.06 8.55 -3.33
CA TYR A 27 5.85 9.31 -3.62
C TYR A 27 4.96 9.47 -2.38
N GLU A 28 4.73 8.36 -1.67
CA GLU A 28 3.98 8.31 -0.41
C GLU A 28 4.58 9.27 0.62
N ARG A 29 5.89 9.18 0.82
CA ARG A 29 6.61 10.01 1.82
C ARG A 29 6.89 11.43 1.34
N LYS A 30 6.65 11.73 0.06
CA LYS A 30 6.99 13.01 -0.61
C LYS A 30 8.47 13.36 -0.51
N ILE A 31 9.32 12.35 -0.60
CA ILE A 31 10.77 12.50 -0.62
C ILE A 31 11.25 12.84 -2.04
N LYS A 32 10.43 12.57 -3.06
CA LYS A 32 10.71 12.98 -4.44
C LYS A 32 10.40 14.48 -4.61
N ASN A 33 11.42 15.27 -4.90
CA ASN A 33 11.34 16.72 -5.21
C ASN A 33 10.57 16.95 -6.52
N THR A 34 9.25 16.85 -6.52
CA THR A 34 8.44 17.31 -7.66
C THR A 34 7.79 18.64 -7.34
N LYS A 35 7.75 19.50 -8.36
CA LYS A 35 7.17 20.83 -8.29
C LYS A 35 5.65 20.67 -8.30
N SER A 36 4.98 20.93 -7.16
CA SER A 36 3.53 21.23 -7.07
C SER A 36 2.55 20.15 -7.60
N ASN A 37 1.75 19.58 -6.70
CA ASN A 37 0.47 18.88 -6.96
C ASN A 37 0.47 17.51 -7.69
N GLU A 38 1.62 16.89 -8.00
CA GLU A 38 1.61 15.55 -8.66
C GLU A 38 1.22 14.38 -7.75
N PHE A 39 1.11 14.60 -6.44
CA PHE A 39 0.87 13.53 -5.46
C PHE A 39 -0.57 13.49 -4.94
N TYR A 40 -1.44 14.41 -5.34
CA TYR A 40 -2.81 14.45 -4.85
C TYR A 40 -3.72 15.13 -5.86
N TYR A 41 -4.97 14.65 -5.93
CA TYR A 41 -5.97 15.27 -6.78
C TYR A 41 -6.43 16.62 -6.19
N GLY A 42 -6.27 17.71 -6.94
CA GLY A 42 -6.80 19.03 -6.58
C GLY A 42 -6.27 19.57 -5.24
N THR A 43 -7.18 19.81 -4.28
CA THR A 43 -6.88 20.35 -2.94
C THR A 43 -6.93 19.27 -1.85
N ASN A 44 -6.89 17.99 -2.22
CA ASN A 44 -6.94 16.89 -1.26
C ASN A 44 -5.86 17.03 -0.19
N PRO A 45 -6.19 16.72 1.08
CA PRO A 45 -5.21 16.79 2.15
C PRO A 45 -4.05 15.85 1.85
N ASN A 46 -2.86 16.33 2.14
CA ASN A 46 -1.65 15.63 1.75
C ASN A 46 -1.23 14.57 2.79
N SER A 47 -1.87 14.58 3.97
CA SER A 47 -1.66 13.67 5.08
C SER A 47 -2.79 13.85 6.09
N TRP A 48 -2.94 12.88 6.99
CA TRP A 48 -3.84 12.97 8.13
C TRP A 48 -3.21 12.31 9.36
N ILE A 49 -3.73 12.64 10.55
CA ILE A 49 -3.24 12.08 11.82
C ILE A 49 -4.33 11.22 12.44
N GLY A 50 -4.01 9.97 12.73
CA GLY A 50 -4.89 9.10 13.52
C GLY A 50 -4.28 7.76 13.84
N LYS A 51 -5.13 6.81 14.26
CA LYS A 51 -4.68 5.54 14.86
C LYS A 51 -4.65 4.38 13.86
N ILE A 52 -5.52 4.39 12.85
CA ILE A 52 -5.75 3.29 11.92
C ILE A 52 -5.73 3.85 10.50
N GLY A 53 -4.92 3.27 9.62
CA GLY A 53 -4.91 3.58 8.19
C GLY A 53 -5.13 2.34 7.34
N LEU A 54 -4.87 2.47 6.05
CA LEU A 54 -4.79 1.36 5.11
C LEU A 54 -3.33 1.09 4.73
N MET A 55 -3.10 -0.09 4.20
CA MET A 55 -1.83 -0.51 3.61
C MET A 55 -1.44 0.39 2.44
N TYR A 56 -0.15 0.74 2.36
CA TYR A 56 0.41 1.42 1.21
C TYR A 56 0.77 0.44 0.10
N VAL A 57 0.90 0.96 -1.12
CA VAL A 57 1.49 0.20 -2.25
C VAL A 57 2.89 -0.29 -1.89
N SER A 58 3.71 0.57 -1.28
CA SER A 58 5.06 0.17 -0.88
C SER A 58 5.09 -0.95 0.17
N ASP A 59 4.17 -0.93 1.14
CA ASP A 59 4.05 -1.98 2.17
C ASP A 59 3.87 -3.36 1.52
N TYR A 60 2.99 -3.47 0.51
CA TYR A 60 2.78 -4.72 -0.22
C TYR A 60 4.03 -5.17 -0.98
N GLY A 61 4.75 -4.25 -1.63
CA GLY A 61 5.98 -4.60 -2.35
C GLY A 61 7.09 -5.08 -1.42
N TYR A 62 7.30 -4.41 -0.28
CA TYR A 62 8.31 -4.78 0.72
C TYR A 62 7.96 -6.05 1.51
N ALA A 63 6.72 -6.51 1.47
CA ALA A 63 6.33 -7.78 2.07
C ALA A 63 6.79 -9.02 1.27
N SER A 64 7.39 -8.82 0.10
CA SER A 64 7.96 -9.89 -0.72
C SER A 64 9.49 -9.90 -0.66
N SER A 65 10.10 -11.02 -1.07
CA SER A 65 11.56 -11.09 -1.18
C SER A 65 12.03 -10.52 -2.53
N ASN A 66 12.77 -9.39 -2.49
CA ASN A 66 13.48 -8.77 -3.62
C ASN A 66 12.60 -8.30 -4.79
N CYS A 67 11.44 -7.71 -4.53
CA CYS A 67 10.54 -7.22 -5.59
C CYS A 67 10.15 -5.76 -5.48
N GLU A 68 10.79 -5.02 -4.59
CA GLU A 68 10.64 -3.58 -4.45
C GLU A 68 10.99 -2.80 -5.73
N GLY A 69 11.78 -3.40 -6.63
CA GLY A 69 12.14 -2.86 -7.93
C GLY A 69 11.31 -3.37 -9.12
N LYS A 70 10.34 -4.27 -8.92
CA LYS A 70 9.47 -4.74 -10.01
C LYS A 70 8.33 -3.76 -10.26
N ASN A 71 7.84 -3.73 -11.50
CA ASN A 71 6.70 -2.90 -11.85
C ASN A 71 5.44 -3.35 -11.10
N LEU A 72 4.53 -2.42 -10.78
CA LEU A 72 3.30 -2.76 -10.07
C LEU A 72 2.36 -3.63 -10.90
N TYR A 73 2.27 -3.36 -12.20
CA TYR A 73 1.48 -4.14 -13.13
C TYR A 73 1.94 -3.91 -14.58
N ILE A 74 2.08 -5.00 -15.35
CA ILE A 74 2.26 -4.92 -16.80
C ILE A 74 1.13 -5.70 -17.48
N TYR A 75 0.37 -5.03 -18.35
CA TYR A 75 -0.72 -5.67 -19.09
C TYR A 75 -0.16 -6.77 -20.00
N GLY A 76 -0.72 -7.98 -19.89
CA GLY A 76 -0.32 -9.13 -20.72
C GLY A 76 1.05 -9.75 -20.41
N ASN A 77 1.82 -9.20 -19.46
CA ASN A 77 3.11 -9.75 -19.02
C ASN A 77 3.13 -9.88 -17.50
N ASN A 78 3.21 -11.12 -17.02
CA ASN A 78 3.30 -11.42 -15.60
C ASN A 78 4.72 -11.77 -15.14
N THR A 79 5.73 -11.77 -16.01
CA THR A 79 7.13 -12.15 -15.70
C THR A 79 7.96 -10.98 -15.16
N ASP A 80 7.54 -9.74 -15.44
CA ASP A 80 8.35 -8.55 -15.12
C ASP A 80 7.68 -7.62 -14.09
N ASP A 81 6.60 -8.08 -13.45
CA ASP A 81 5.89 -7.32 -12.41
C ASP A 81 5.82 -8.07 -11.06
N ILE A 82 5.27 -7.40 -10.05
CA ILE A 82 5.22 -7.91 -8.67
C ILE A 82 4.52 -9.26 -8.50
N ARG A 83 3.73 -9.75 -9.48
CA ARG A 83 3.09 -11.08 -9.41
C ARG A 83 4.08 -12.22 -9.36
N GLN A 84 5.29 -12.05 -9.90
CA GLN A 84 6.37 -13.03 -9.77
C GLN A 84 6.74 -13.33 -8.31
N CYS A 85 6.33 -12.45 -7.39
CA CYS A 85 6.74 -12.48 -6.00
C CYS A 85 5.60 -12.93 -5.09
N ASN A 86 4.47 -13.34 -5.67
CA ASN A 86 3.31 -13.85 -4.94
C ASN A 86 3.67 -15.02 -4.01
N SER A 87 4.64 -15.87 -4.38
CA SER A 87 5.06 -17.01 -3.56
C SER A 87 5.89 -16.62 -2.33
N THR A 88 6.50 -15.43 -2.33
CA THR A 88 7.32 -14.91 -1.21
C THR A 88 6.68 -13.73 -0.50
N ASN A 89 5.56 -13.22 -1.01
CA ASN A 89 4.83 -12.11 -0.42
C ASN A 89 3.88 -12.59 0.68
N TRP A 90 4.21 -12.32 1.94
CA TRP A 90 3.37 -12.75 3.07
C TRP A 90 2.04 -12.00 3.17
N LEU A 91 1.88 -10.86 2.49
CA LEU A 91 0.61 -10.15 2.36
C LEU A 91 -0.27 -10.70 1.23
N TYR A 92 0.25 -11.52 0.31
CA TYR A 92 -0.54 -12.22 -0.72
C TYR A 92 -1.27 -13.45 -0.15
N ASN A 93 -1.99 -13.26 0.95
CA ASN A 93 -2.64 -14.34 1.69
C ASN A 93 -4.17 -14.34 1.61
N ILE A 94 -4.81 -13.17 1.46
CA ILE A 94 -6.28 -13.07 1.38
C ILE A 94 -6.77 -13.33 -0.06
N LYS A 95 -5.99 -12.91 -1.09
CA LYS A 95 -6.30 -13.14 -2.51
C LYS A 95 -7.69 -12.63 -2.91
N ILE A 96 -8.00 -11.42 -2.45
CA ILE A 96 -9.18 -10.64 -2.82
C ILE A 96 -8.72 -9.26 -3.26
N ASN A 97 -9.58 -8.50 -3.94
CA ASN A 97 -9.27 -7.10 -4.19
C ASN A 97 -9.25 -6.35 -2.86
N GLU A 98 -8.18 -5.61 -2.58
CA GLU A 98 -7.98 -4.85 -1.34
C GLU A 98 -7.69 -3.38 -1.65
N TRP A 99 -8.35 -2.47 -0.95
CA TRP A 99 -8.06 -1.03 -1.04
C TRP A 99 -6.69 -0.71 -0.43
N LEU A 100 -5.93 0.13 -1.13
CA LEU A 100 -4.68 0.71 -0.64
C LEU A 100 -4.92 2.18 -0.30
N LEU A 101 -4.03 2.74 0.52
CA LEU A 101 -4.16 4.13 0.99
C LEU A 101 -3.88 5.16 -0.12
N ASN A 102 -3.10 4.79 -1.13
CA ASN A 102 -2.64 5.69 -2.18
C ASN A 102 -3.80 6.10 -3.11
N GLN A 103 -3.95 7.41 -3.32
CA GLN A 103 -4.88 7.94 -4.32
C GLN A 103 -4.25 7.97 -5.72
N ASP A 104 -5.09 7.94 -6.75
CA ASP A 104 -4.74 8.35 -8.10
C ASP A 104 -4.87 9.88 -8.20
N PRO A 105 -3.78 10.63 -8.43
CA PRO A 105 -3.82 12.09 -8.54
C PRO A 105 -4.43 12.61 -9.85
N ASP A 106 -4.64 11.77 -10.88
CA ASP A 106 -5.30 12.17 -12.14
C ASP A 106 -6.82 12.10 -12.05
N TYR A 107 -7.36 11.26 -11.16
CA TYR A 107 -8.77 10.98 -11.09
C TYR A 107 -9.33 11.12 -9.67
N ALA A 108 -10.30 12.02 -9.48
CA ALA A 108 -10.85 12.40 -8.17
C ALA A 108 -11.32 11.23 -7.29
N TYR A 109 -11.70 10.12 -7.91
CA TYR A 109 -12.22 8.92 -7.25
C TYR A 109 -11.34 7.69 -7.44
N GLY A 110 -10.19 7.85 -8.10
CA GLY A 110 -9.25 6.80 -8.38
C GLY A 110 -8.39 6.51 -7.15
N VAL A 111 -8.28 5.23 -6.82
CA VAL A 111 -7.53 4.73 -5.68
C VAL A 111 -6.76 3.50 -6.13
N PHE A 112 -5.51 3.40 -5.68
CA PHE A 112 -4.75 2.18 -5.89
C PHE A 112 -5.40 1.02 -5.13
N TYR A 113 -5.43 -0.14 -5.76
CA TYR A 113 -5.89 -1.37 -5.13
C TYR A 113 -4.99 -2.54 -5.49
N LEU A 114 -4.88 -3.48 -4.57
CA LEU A 114 -4.29 -4.78 -4.80
C LEU A 114 -5.34 -5.68 -5.45
N HIS A 115 -5.05 -6.22 -6.63
CA HIS A 115 -5.93 -7.17 -7.30
C HIS A 115 -5.78 -8.57 -6.68
N ASN A 116 -6.83 -9.39 -6.75
CA ASN A 116 -6.84 -10.75 -6.20
C ASN A 116 -5.76 -11.71 -6.78
N VAL A 117 -5.07 -11.32 -7.85
CA VAL A 117 -3.95 -12.08 -8.45
C VAL A 117 -2.58 -11.49 -8.14
N GLY A 118 -2.51 -10.46 -7.29
CA GLY A 118 -1.26 -9.97 -6.69
C GLY A 118 -0.57 -8.81 -7.40
N TYR A 119 -1.17 -8.21 -8.44
CA TYR A 119 -0.69 -6.94 -9.02
C TYR A 119 -1.42 -5.74 -8.42
N ILE A 120 -0.87 -4.54 -8.62
CA ILE A 120 -1.46 -3.29 -8.14
C ILE A 120 -1.78 -2.37 -9.32
N THR A 121 -2.97 -1.77 -9.30
CA THR A 121 -3.38 -0.74 -10.28
C THR A 121 -4.12 0.41 -9.60
N ASP A 122 -4.16 1.56 -10.25
CA ASP A 122 -4.73 2.86 -9.89
C ASP A 122 -6.22 3.06 -10.28
N GLY A 123 -6.79 2.17 -11.11
CA GLY A 123 -8.15 2.31 -11.64
C GLY A 123 -9.31 1.96 -10.68
N GLY A 124 -9.07 1.91 -9.37
CA GLY A 124 -10.07 1.54 -8.39
C GLY A 124 -11.04 2.69 -8.10
N ILE A 125 -12.34 2.49 -8.33
CA ILE A 125 -13.38 3.52 -8.12
C ILE A 125 -14.04 3.31 -6.74
N ALA A 126 -13.62 4.10 -5.75
CA ALA A 126 -13.99 3.88 -4.34
C ALA A 126 -15.50 4.00 -4.03
N TYR A 127 -16.26 4.78 -4.82
CA TYR A 127 -17.70 4.93 -4.62
C TYR A 127 -18.54 3.80 -5.25
N ASN A 128 -17.94 2.98 -6.12
CA ASN A 128 -18.66 1.96 -6.89
C ASN A 128 -18.28 0.53 -6.46
N TYR A 129 -17.02 0.31 -6.10
CA TYR A 129 -16.52 -1.03 -5.76
C TYR A 129 -16.45 -1.25 -4.25
N GLN A 130 -16.75 -2.48 -3.83
CA GLN A 130 -16.61 -2.93 -2.44
C GLN A 130 -15.46 -3.93 -2.35
N TYR A 131 -14.26 -3.42 -2.06
CA TYR A 131 -13.07 -4.24 -1.85
C TYR A 131 -12.77 -4.41 -0.37
N ALA A 132 -12.02 -5.46 -0.04
CA ALA A 132 -11.57 -5.68 1.32
C ALA A 132 -10.60 -4.59 1.76
N THR A 133 -10.38 -4.49 3.07
CA THR A 133 -9.41 -3.56 3.63
C THR A 133 -8.51 -4.31 4.61
N ARG A 134 -7.26 -3.87 4.67
CA ARG A 134 -6.29 -4.34 5.67
C ARG A 134 -5.90 -3.17 6.57
N PRO A 135 -6.51 -3.05 7.77
CA PRO A 135 -6.17 -1.99 8.69
C PRO A 135 -4.70 -2.06 9.10
N VAL A 136 -4.01 -0.93 9.01
CA VAL A 136 -2.63 -0.75 9.49
C VAL A 136 -2.64 0.14 10.71
N VAL A 137 -1.84 -0.21 11.73
CA VAL A 137 -1.72 0.56 12.96
C VAL A 137 -0.26 0.81 13.30
N TYR A 138 0.02 1.96 13.92
CA TYR A 138 1.31 2.23 14.52
C TYR A 138 1.26 1.91 16.00
N LEU A 139 2.14 1.02 16.44
CA LEU A 139 2.32 0.74 17.86
C LEU A 139 3.25 1.78 18.48
N LYS A 140 3.07 2.08 19.76
CA LYS A 140 4.04 2.88 20.52
C LYS A 140 5.39 2.16 20.52
N SER A 141 6.49 2.91 20.47
CA SER A 141 7.85 2.36 20.34
C SER A 141 8.27 1.43 21.48
N ASN A 142 7.63 1.57 22.66
CA ASN A 142 7.86 0.70 23.80
C ASN A 142 7.07 -0.62 23.74
N ILE A 143 6.24 -0.83 22.73
CA ILE A 143 5.50 -2.09 22.56
C ILE A 143 6.37 -3.09 21.80
N LYS A 144 6.48 -4.31 22.33
CA LYS A 144 7.19 -5.42 21.70
C LYS A 144 6.23 -6.54 21.36
N ILE A 145 6.49 -7.24 20.26
CA ILE A 145 5.89 -8.56 20.01
C ILE A 145 6.58 -9.52 20.98
N THR A 146 5.83 -10.08 21.92
CA THR A 146 6.34 -11.00 22.94
C THR A 146 6.05 -12.46 22.61
N GLY A 147 5.29 -12.71 21.55
CA GLY A 147 4.85 -14.03 21.12
C GLY A 147 3.88 -13.95 19.95
N GLY A 148 3.51 -15.11 19.42
CA GLY A 148 2.67 -15.22 18.23
C GLY A 148 3.43 -15.02 16.91
N ASP A 149 2.89 -15.59 15.84
CA ASP A 149 3.38 -15.40 14.47
C ASP A 149 2.41 -14.59 13.60
N GLY A 150 1.27 -14.17 14.16
CA GLY A 150 0.26 -13.36 13.48
C GLY A 150 -0.78 -14.18 12.72
N THR A 151 -0.77 -15.51 12.81
CA THR A 151 -1.84 -16.37 12.26
C THR A 151 -3.10 -16.33 13.13
N SER A 152 -4.25 -16.74 12.58
CA SER A 152 -5.52 -16.80 13.33
C SER A 152 -5.46 -17.73 14.53
N THR A 153 -4.63 -18.78 14.48
CA THR A 153 -4.40 -19.74 15.57
C THR A 153 -3.27 -19.34 16.51
N ASN A 154 -2.41 -18.39 16.12
CA ASN A 154 -1.27 -17.93 16.90
C ASN A 154 -1.06 -16.41 16.74
N PRO A 155 -2.03 -15.59 17.18
CA PRO A 155 -2.00 -14.14 16.98
C PRO A 155 -0.86 -13.48 17.75
N TYR A 156 -0.37 -12.34 17.25
CA TYR A 156 0.67 -11.58 17.95
C TYR A 156 0.21 -11.18 19.35
N THR A 157 1.06 -11.48 20.34
CA THR A 157 0.92 -10.98 21.70
C THR A 157 1.86 -9.80 21.92
N PHE A 158 1.36 -8.76 22.56
CA PHE A 158 2.10 -7.52 22.77
C PHE A 158 2.42 -7.31 24.25
N GLY A 159 3.65 -6.89 24.54
CA GLY A 159 4.11 -6.52 25.87
C GLY A 159 4.79 -5.15 25.90
N LEU A 160 5.06 -4.66 27.11
CA LEU A 160 5.85 -3.45 27.39
C LEU A 160 7.34 -3.77 27.51
#